data_AF-A0A919PRB5-F1
#
_entry.id   AF-A0A919PRB5-F1
#
_cell.length_a   1.000
_cell.length_b   1.000
_cell.length_c   1.000
_cell.angle_alpha   90.00
_cell.angle_beta   90.00
_cell.angle_gamma   90.00
#
_symmetry.space_group_name_H-M   'P 1'
#
loop_
_entity.id
_entity.type
_entity.pdbx_description
1 polymer ?
#
loop_
_entity_poly.entity_id
_entity_poly.type
_entity_poly.pdbx_seq_one_letter_code
_entity_poly.pdbx_strand_id
1 'polypeptide(L)'
;MALSAPATHGSSTGEGLPWTLDGGRGILGLDPITGALAVWAALMGVIVLFILFAAILSRWSLHRINRAERRAEVAEADASLSPAERARLRVEAGELIRQAAATATAAKRAQIEVVEAQARALAAQQAREVAWTTFDVAQKAYEEALRIAAAVDPSEPTDAEEEDKREVSRAALAAFKRGDITVDALESVFKGASGWDQLHELQAREIELRRSAESRARRLYDAAAAAERTAVKAADVAVVAAHALAEEAAGVAEEAAELRDTLDAARQSAIVASTISRKKRRVPQQRAKNTRAVETSRPGLDITVTPVDADRTQDIRAVLDSIPANSKTSLTEAA
;
A
#
# COMPACT_ATOMS: atom_id res chain seq x y z
N MET A 1 33.41 -66.32 25.61
CA MET A 1 34.60 -66.28 24.74
C MET A 1 34.95 -64.83 24.52
N ALA A 2 35.93 -64.33 25.27
CA ALA A 2 36.44 -62.97 25.19
C ALA A 2 37.71 -62.99 24.32
N LEU A 3 37.72 -62.22 23.24
CA LEU A 3 38.89 -61.99 22.41
C LEU A 3 39.31 -60.53 22.56
N SER A 4 40.43 -60.38 23.24
CA SER A 4 41.21 -59.16 23.41
C SER A 4 41.90 -58.83 22.09
N ALA A 5 41.89 -57.55 21.68
CA ALA A 5 42.66 -57.05 20.54
C ALA A 5 43.48 -55.82 20.97
N PRO A 6 44.69 -55.63 20.40
CA PRO A 6 45.76 -54.85 21.01
C PRO A 6 45.69 -53.35 20.72
N ALA A 7 46.12 -52.59 21.72
CA ALA A 7 46.42 -51.17 21.62
C ALA A 7 47.51 -50.92 20.59
N THR A 8 47.21 -50.08 19.59
CA THR A 8 48.22 -49.45 18.73
C THR A 8 48.19 -47.95 18.99
N HIS A 9 49.21 -47.49 19.73
CA HIS A 9 49.57 -46.09 19.85
C HIS A 9 50.18 -45.63 18.52
N GLY A 10 49.43 -44.86 17.75
CA GLY A 10 49.93 -44.06 16.63
C GLY A 10 49.95 -42.59 17.04
N SER A 11 51.06 -42.15 17.63
CA SER A 11 51.38 -40.74 17.83
C SER A 11 51.65 -40.08 16.48
N SER A 12 50.63 -39.44 15.89
CA SER A 12 50.81 -38.50 14.79
C SER A 12 51.29 -37.17 15.36
N THR A 13 52.61 -36.99 15.36
CA THR A 13 53.28 -35.71 15.52
C THR A 13 52.73 -34.72 14.51
N GLY A 14 52.13 -33.64 15.01
CA GLY A 14 51.72 -32.51 14.22
C GLY A 14 52.93 -31.80 13.64
N GLU A 15 53.17 -31.98 12.34
CA GLU A 15 53.87 -31.00 11.54
C GLU A 15 52.92 -29.81 11.35
N GLY A 16 53.12 -28.80 12.20
CA GLY A 16 52.46 -27.51 12.10
C GLY A 16 52.77 -26.90 10.75
N LEU A 17 51.74 -26.81 9.90
CA LEU A 17 51.76 -25.98 8.71
C LEU A 17 52.03 -24.52 9.15
N PRO A 18 53.12 -23.88 8.70
CA PRO A 18 53.58 -22.57 9.19
C PRO A 18 52.70 -21.39 8.77
N TRP A 19 51.49 -21.63 8.26
CA TRP A 19 50.52 -20.60 7.89
C TRP A 19 49.31 -20.57 8.81
N THR A 20 49.37 -21.16 10.02
CA THR A 20 48.32 -20.95 11.02
C THR A 20 48.15 -19.45 11.27
N LEU A 21 47.04 -18.96 10.74
CA LEU A 21 46.55 -17.59 10.69
C LEU A 21 46.21 -17.02 12.07
N ASP A 22 46.89 -17.46 13.13
CA ASP A 22 46.53 -17.17 14.53
C ASP A 22 47.16 -15.88 15.08
N GLY A 23 47.81 -15.09 14.23
CA GLY A 23 48.44 -13.82 14.63
C GLY A 23 48.04 -12.59 13.81
N GLY A 24 47.24 -12.75 12.76
CA GLY A 24 46.86 -11.65 11.89
C GLY A 24 45.56 -11.03 12.36
N ARG A 25 45.62 -9.89 13.07
CA ARG A 25 44.45 -9.01 13.23
C ARG A 25 43.80 -8.84 11.86
N GLY A 26 42.61 -9.43 11.67
CA GLY A 26 41.89 -9.38 10.42
C GLY A 26 41.74 -7.92 9.95
N ILE A 27 41.66 -7.73 8.64
CA ILE A 27 41.35 -6.42 8.05
C ILE A 27 40.06 -5.92 8.73
N LEU A 28 40.15 -4.80 9.46
CA LEU A 28 39.06 -4.19 10.26
C LEU A 28 38.66 -4.91 11.57
N GLY A 29 39.45 -5.87 12.07
CA GLY A 29 39.18 -6.56 13.35
C GLY A 29 38.07 -7.61 13.31
N LEU A 30 37.65 -8.02 12.11
CA LEU A 30 36.65 -9.07 11.86
C LEU A 30 37.35 -10.40 11.51
N ASP A 31 36.70 -11.53 11.78
CA ASP A 31 37.16 -12.85 11.33
C ASP A 31 37.44 -12.82 9.80
N PRO A 32 38.48 -13.52 9.31
CA PRO A 32 38.91 -13.42 7.91
C PRO A 32 37.79 -13.76 6.90
N ILE A 33 36.89 -14.67 7.26
CA ILE A 33 35.71 -15.03 6.45
C ILE A 33 34.69 -13.88 6.43
N THR A 34 34.40 -13.31 7.60
CA THR A 34 33.45 -12.20 7.76
C THR A 34 33.98 -10.92 7.10
N GLY A 35 35.29 -10.65 7.20
CA GLY A 35 35.95 -9.55 6.52
C GLY A 35 35.92 -9.70 4.99
N ALA A 36 36.16 -10.91 4.46
CA ALA A 36 36.06 -11.17 3.03
C ALA A 36 34.63 -10.98 2.50
N LEU A 37 33.61 -11.47 3.22
CA LEU A 37 32.21 -11.27 2.87
C LEU A 37 31.81 -9.78 2.91
N ALA A 38 32.29 -9.04 3.92
CA ALA A 38 32.02 -7.60 4.04
C ALA A 38 32.65 -6.81 2.88
N VAL A 39 33.89 -7.11 2.52
CA VAL A 39 34.57 -6.48 1.36
C VAL A 39 33.85 -6.82 0.05
N TRP A 40 33.44 -8.07 -0.13
CA TRP A 40 32.71 -8.49 -1.32
C TRP A 40 31.33 -7.81 -1.44
N ALA A 41 30.59 -7.71 -0.33
CA ALA A 41 29.30 -7.00 -0.30
C ALA A 41 29.46 -5.50 -0.57
N ALA A 42 30.49 -4.87 0.00
CA ALA A 42 30.81 -3.46 -0.27
C ALA A 42 31.15 -3.24 -1.76
N LEU A 43 31.95 -4.15 -2.35
CA LEU A 43 32.29 -4.12 -3.77
C LEU A 43 31.03 -4.22 -4.65
N MET A 44 30.14 -5.18 -4.36
CA MET A 44 28.87 -5.33 -5.07
C MET A 44 28.00 -4.07 -4.94
N GLY A 45 27.94 -3.48 -3.75
CA GLY A 45 27.23 -2.22 -3.51
C GLY A 45 27.77 -1.09 -4.38
N VAL A 46 29.09 -0.92 -4.46
CA VAL A 46 29.74 0.10 -5.31
C VAL A 46 29.44 -0.14 -6.79
N ILE A 47 29.48 -1.39 -7.26
CA ILE A 47 29.17 -1.73 -8.65
C ILE A 47 27.73 -1.36 -9.00
N VAL A 48 26.76 -1.72 -8.14
CA VAL A 48 25.34 -1.35 -8.34
C VAL A 48 25.16 0.16 -8.39
N LEU A 49 25.83 0.88 -7.48
CA LEU A 49 25.77 2.34 -7.41
C LEU A 49 26.39 3.00 -8.65
N PHE A 50 27.49 2.43 -9.16
CA PHE A 50 28.11 2.87 -10.41
C PHE A 50 27.21 2.62 -11.63
N ILE A 51 26.56 1.46 -11.72
CA ILE A 51 25.61 1.15 -12.81
C ILE A 51 24.42 2.12 -12.77
N LEU A 52 23.85 2.39 -11.60
CA LEU A 52 22.78 3.38 -11.43
C LEU A 52 23.23 4.77 -11.85
N PHE A 53 24.41 5.19 -11.40
CA PHE A 53 24.98 6.49 -11.76
C PHE A 53 25.23 6.60 -13.27
N ALA A 54 25.78 5.56 -13.90
CA ALA A 54 25.98 5.50 -15.33
C ALA A 54 24.65 5.52 -16.10
N ALA A 55 23.60 4.84 -15.62
CA ALA A 55 22.27 4.88 -16.23
C ALA A 55 21.65 6.28 -16.14
N ILE A 56 21.79 6.96 -15.00
CA ILE A 56 21.33 8.35 -14.81
C ILE A 56 22.07 9.29 -15.75
N LEU A 57 23.41 9.21 -15.80
CA LEU A 57 24.22 10.04 -16.68
C LEU A 57 23.95 9.76 -18.16
N SER A 58 23.77 8.50 -18.53
CA SER A 58 23.44 8.10 -19.89
C SER A 58 22.09 8.69 -20.30
N ARG A 59 21.06 8.54 -19.47
CA ARG A 59 19.74 9.14 -19.70
C ARG A 59 19.81 10.66 -19.80
N TRP A 60 20.60 11.31 -18.96
CA TRP A 60 20.78 12.77 -18.98
C TRP A 60 21.55 13.27 -20.23
N SER A 61 22.60 12.54 -20.61
CA SER A 61 23.44 12.78 -21.80
C SER A 61 22.63 12.68 -23.10
N LEU A 62 21.93 11.56 -23.28
CA LEU A 62 21.05 11.32 -24.42
C LEU A 62 19.95 12.40 -24.53
N HIS A 63 19.37 12.79 -23.40
CA HIS A 63 18.35 13.84 -23.37
C HIS A 63 18.92 15.21 -23.78
N ARG A 64 20.20 15.49 -23.47
CA ARG A 64 20.84 16.78 -23.83
C ARG A 64 21.19 16.87 -25.32
N ILE A 65 21.70 15.80 -25.91
CA ILE A 65 22.10 15.74 -27.33
C ILE A 65 20.86 15.82 -28.22
N ASN A 66 19.83 15.01 -27.94
CA ASN A 66 18.57 15.04 -28.68
C ASN A 66 17.90 16.42 -28.65
N ARG A 67 18.05 17.17 -27.55
CA ARG A 67 17.46 18.51 -27.42
C ARG A 67 18.15 19.55 -28.30
N ALA A 68 19.45 19.40 -28.58
CA ALA A 68 20.17 20.33 -29.45
C ALA A 68 19.83 20.08 -30.93
N GLU A 69 19.82 18.82 -31.36
CA GLU A 69 19.43 18.44 -32.73
C GLU A 69 17.96 18.76 -33.00
N ARG A 70 17.04 18.40 -32.10
CA ARG A 70 15.62 18.76 -32.25
C ARG A 70 15.39 20.27 -32.31
N ARG A 71 16.14 21.08 -31.55
CA ARG A 71 16.02 22.56 -31.63
C ARG A 71 16.43 23.09 -33.00
N ALA A 72 17.42 22.48 -33.65
CA ALA A 72 17.82 22.86 -35.00
C ALA A 72 16.75 22.47 -36.03
N GLU A 73 16.24 21.24 -35.98
CA GLU A 73 15.17 20.75 -36.87
C GLU A 73 13.87 21.55 -36.71
N VAL A 74 13.46 21.82 -35.47
CA VAL A 74 12.26 22.62 -35.17
C VAL A 74 12.42 24.06 -35.65
N ALA A 75 13.60 24.67 -35.48
CA ALA A 75 13.84 26.04 -35.95
C ALA A 75 13.76 26.16 -37.48
N GLU A 76 14.15 25.12 -38.23
CA GLU A 76 14.01 25.07 -39.69
C GLU A 76 12.55 24.86 -40.12
N ALA A 77 11.82 23.94 -39.47
CA ALA A 77 10.40 23.73 -39.72
C ALA A 77 9.56 24.98 -39.40
N ASP A 78 9.88 25.69 -38.31
CA ASP A 78 9.17 26.89 -37.83
C ASP A 78 9.28 28.10 -38.75
N ALA A 79 10.38 28.22 -39.51
CA ALA A 79 10.53 29.29 -40.48
C ALA A 79 9.46 29.25 -41.58
N SER A 80 8.79 28.10 -41.75
CA SER A 80 7.71 27.89 -42.73
C SER A 80 6.29 28.06 -42.17
N LEU A 81 6.12 28.17 -40.84
CA LEU A 81 4.80 28.16 -40.20
C LEU A 81 4.06 29.51 -40.29
N SER A 82 2.82 29.44 -40.78
CA SER A 82 1.93 30.59 -40.92
C SER A 82 1.53 31.17 -39.55
N PRO A 83 1.14 32.46 -39.47
CA PRO A 83 0.64 33.05 -38.22
C PRO A 83 -0.58 32.34 -37.65
N ALA A 84 -1.42 31.75 -38.51
CA ALA A 84 -2.63 31.02 -38.10
C ALA A 84 -2.28 29.69 -37.40
N GLU A 85 -1.32 28.93 -37.93
CA GLU A 85 -0.85 27.69 -37.30
C GLU A 85 -0.18 27.95 -35.95
N ARG A 86 0.58 29.05 -35.83
CA ARG A 86 1.14 29.47 -34.55
C ARG A 86 0.07 29.83 -33.51
N ALA A 87 -1.08 30.37 -33.93
CA ALA A 87 -2.20 30.59 -33.03
C ALA A 87 -2.82 29.26 -32.57
N ARG A 88 -2.98 28.30 -33.48
CA ARG A 88 -3.47 26.94 -33.17
C ARG A 88 -2.57 26.21 -32.18
N LEU A 89 -1.26 26.18 -32.43
CA LEU A 89 -0.28 25.52 -31.54
C LEU A 89 -0.27 26.13 -30.13
N ARG A 90 -0.53 27.43 -29.97
CA ARG A 90 -0.65 28.05 -28.63
C ARG A 90 -1.90 27.58 -27.88
N VAL A 91 -3.01 27.39 -28.58
CA VAL A 91 -4.24 26.86 -27.96
C VAL A 91 -4.00 25.42 -27.51
N GLU A 92 -3.42 24.60 -28.39
CA GLU A 92 -3.06 23.21 -28.12
C GLU A 92 -2.07 23.09 -26.95
N ALA A 93 -1.03 23.93 -26.90
CA ALA A 93 -0.12 23.99 -25.75
C ALA A 93 -0.84 24.39 -24.46
N GLY A 94 -1.77 25.34 -24.54
CA GLY A 94 -2.61 25.70 -23.40
C GLY A 94 -3.48 24.54 -22.91
N GLU A 95 -4.00 23.72 -23.82
CA GLU A 95 -4.77 22.51 -23.50
C GLU A 95 -3.90 21.43 -22.87
N LEU A 96 -2.75 21.11 -23.46
CA LEU A 96 -1.80 20.13 -22.92
C LEU A 96 -1.29 20.53 -21.53
N ILE A 97 -1.02 21.82 -21.28
CA ILE A 97 -0.61 22.30 -19.95
C ILE A 97 -1.74 22.09 -18.93
N ARG A 98 -3.00 22.35 -19.29
CA ARG A 98 -4.15 22.09 -18.41
C ARG A 98 -4.32 20.60 -18.16
N GLN A 99 -4.15 19.77 -19.19
CA GLN A 99 -4.21 18.32 -19.08
C GLN A 99 -3.09 17.79 -18.17
N ALA A 100 -1.84 18.24 -18.36
CA ALA A 100 -0.71 17.91 -17.51
C ALA A 100 -0.96 18.29 -16.04
N ALA A 101 -1.55 19.46 -15.79
CA ALA A 101 -1.90 19.88 -14.43
C ALA A 101 -3.01 18.98 -13.82
N ALA A 102 -3.99 18.58 -14.63
CA ALA A 102 -5.07 17.69 -14.20
C ALA A 102 -4.56 16.27 -13.90
N THR A 103 -3.75 15.69 -14.79
CA THR A 103 -3.15 14.36 -14.60
C THR A 103 -2.17 14.35 -13.42
N ALA A 104 -1.36 15.40 -13.25
CA ALA A 104 -0.50 15.53 -12.08
C ALA A 104 -1.29 15.61 -10.76
N THR A 105 -2.45 16.27 -10.76
CA THR A 105 -3.33 16.33 -9.59
C THR A 105 -3.97 14.96 -9.31
N ALA A 106 -4.38 14.23 -10.37
CA ALA A 106 -4.90 12.87 -10.25
C ALA A 106 -3.83 11.90 -9.70
N ALA A 107 -2.60 11.97 -10.19
CA ALA A 107 -1.49 11.16 -9.70
C ALA A 107 -1.20 11.42 -8.21
N LYS A 108 -1.24 12.68 -7.76
CA LYS A 108 -1.09 13.03 -6.34
C LYS A 108 -2.21 12.46 -5.47
N ARG A 109 -3.46 12.49 -5.95
CA ARG A 109 -4.60 11.89 -5.24
C ARG A 109 -4.43 10.37 -5.13
N ALA A 110 -4.02 9.71 -6.20
CA ALA A 110 -3.76 8.27 -6.19
C ALA A 110 -2.66 7.89 -5.18
N GLN A 111 -1.63 8.73 -4.98
CA GLN A 111 -0.63 8.49 -3.93
C GLN A 111 -1.20 8.58 -2.52
N ILE A 112 -2.16 9.49 -2.27
CA ILE A 112 -2.85 9.56 -0.97
C ILE A 112 -3.71 8.30 -0.78
N GLU A 113 -4.42 7.86 -1.82
CA GLU A 113 -5.22 6.63 -1.78
C GLU A 113 -4.37 5.38 -1.50
N VAL A 114 -3.12 5.32 -1.97
CA VAL A 114 -2.17 4.26 -1.61
C VAL A 114 -1.93 4.22 -0.10
N VAL A 115 -1.65 5.37 0.51
CA VAL A 115 -1.39 5.45 1.96
C VAL A 115 -2.64 5.01 2.75
N GLU A 116 -3.81 5.46 2.34
CA GLU A 116 -5.07 5.06 2.97
C GLU A 116 -5.38 3.57 2.78
N ALA A 117 -5.11 3.00 1.60
CA ALA A 117 -5.29 1.59 1.34
C ALA A 117 -4.33 0.71 2.15
N GLN A 118 -3.07 1.13 2.28
CA GLN A 118 -2.08 0.47 3.13
C GLN A 118 -2.50 0.52 4.61
N ALA A 119 -2.97 1.67 5.09
CA ALA A 119 -3.50 1.80 6.45
C ALA A 119 -4.69 0.86 6.70
N ARG A 120 -5.61 0.75 5.73
CA ARG A 120 -6.74 -0.20 5.80
C ARG A 120 -6.27 -1.66 5.80
N ALA A 121 -5.26 -2.00 5.00
CA ALA A 121 -4.70 -3.34 4.98
C ALA A 121 -4.07 -3.71 6.34
N LEU A 122 -3.32 -2.80 6.96
CA LEU A 122 -2.75 -2.99 8.30
C LEU A 122 -3.83 -3.15 9.37
N ALA A 123 -4.89 -2.33 9.33
CA ALA A 123 -6.01 -2.46 10.25
C ALA A 123 -6.72 -3.82 10.10
N ALA A 124 -6.91 -4.30 8.87
CA ALA A 124 -7.50 -5.61 8.61
C ALA A 124 -6.61 -6.76 9.09
N GLN A 125 -5.29 -6.64 8.95
CA GLN A 125 -4.34 -7.61 9.49
C GLN A 125 -4.43 -7.68 11.03
N GLN A 126 -4.46 -6.53 11.70
CA GLN A 126 -4.64 -6.47 13.16
C GLN A 126 -5.96 -7.13 13.60
N ALA A 127 -7.06 -6.86 12.88
CA ALA A 127 -8.35 -7.49 13.14
C ALA A 127 -8.30 -9.01 12.98
N ARG A 128 -7.58 -9.53 11.98
CA ARG A 128 -7.35 -10.97 11.81
C ARG A 128 -6.59 -11.57 12.99
N GLU A 129 -5.52 -10.92 13.45
CA GLU A 129 -4.74 -11.40 14.61
C GLU A 129 -5.57 -11.46 15.90
N VAL A 130 -6.40 -10.43 16.14
CA VAL A 130 -7.35 -10.43 17.27
C VAL A 130 -8.37 -11.56 17.14
N ALA A 131 -8.91 -11.79 15.94
CA ALA A 131 -9.84 -12.89 15.71
C ALA A 131 -9.16 -14.27 15.86
N TRP A 132 -7.90 -14.41 15.44
CA TRP A 132 -7.11 -15.63 15.60
C TRP A 132 -6.88 -15.96 17.08
N THR A 133 -6.41 -14.99 17.86
CA THR A 133 -6.21 -15.19 19.32
C THR A 133 -7.51 -15.54 20.04
N THR A 134 -8.63 -14.91 19.65
CA THR A 134 -9.96 -15.25 20.18
C THR A 134 -10.36 -16.69 19.84
N PHE A 135 -10.11 -17.12 18.59
CA PHE A 135 -10.36 -18.49 18.15
C PHE A 135 -9.50 -19.51 18.92
N ASP A 136 -8.20 -19.24 19.08
CA ASP A 136 -7.27 -20.11 19.83
C ASP A 136 -7.70 -20.28 21.30
N VAL A 137 -8.11 -19.18 21.96
CA VAL A 137 -8.64 -19.24 23.34
C VAL A 137 -9.93 -20.07 23.40
N ALA A 138 -10.86 -19.88 22.47
CA ALA A 138 -12.11 -20.63 22.43
C ALA A 138 -11.88 -22.13 22.17
N GLN A 139 -10.95 -22.47 21.28
CA GLN A 139 -10.58 -23.85 20.97
C GLN A 139 -9.95 -24.54 22.20
N LYS A 140 -8.98 -23.90 22.87
CA LYS A 140 -8.36 -24.45 24.09
C LYS A 140 -9.38 -24.69 25.19
N ALA A 141 -10.33 -23.77 25.37
CA ALA A 141 -11.38 -23.92 26.37
C ALA A 141 -12.34 -25.08 26.04
N TYR A 142 -12.63 -25.32 24.76
CA TYR A 142 -13.42 -26.48 24.33
C TYR A 142 -12.66 -27.79 24.56
N GLU A 143 -11.38 -27.86 24.17
CA GLU A 143 -10.52 -29.03 24.41
C GLU A 143 -10.36 -29.33 25.91
N GLU A 144 -10.24 -28.31 26.74
CA GLU A 144 -10.20 -28.45 28.19
C GLU A 144 -11.52 -28.99 28.75
N ALA A 145 -12.67 -28.49 28.29
CA ALA A 145 -13.98 -29.01 28.70
C ALA A 145 -14.15 -30.49 28.32
N LEU A 146 -13.71 -30.89 27.13
CA LEU A 146 -13.70 -32.30 26.72
C LEU A 146 -12.78 -33.15 27.61
N ARG A 147 -11.59 -32.64 27.95
CA ARG A 147 -10.64 -33.34 28.82
C ARG A 147 -11.20 -33.54 30.24
N ILE A 148 -11.85 -32.52 30.79
CA ILE A 148 -12.49 -32.60 32.10
C ILE A 148 -13.63 -33.62 32.09
N ALA A 149 -14.50 -33.59 31.08
CA ALA A 149 -15.59 -34.56 30.96
C ALA A 149 -15.07 -36.00 30.83
N ALA A 150 -14.03 -36.23 30.03
CA ALA A 150 -13.40 -37.54 29.91
C ALA A 150 -12.74 -38.03 31.21
N ALA A 151 -12.30 -37.13 32.10
CA ALA A 151 -11.72 -37.49 33.39
C ALA A 151 -12.78 -37.83 34.45
N VAL A 152 -14.02 -37.37 34.29
CA VAL A 152 -15.15 -37.66 35.20
C VAL A 152 -15.84 -39.00 34.89
N ASP A 153 -15.47 -39.65 33.79
CA ASP A 153 -15.94 -41.00 33.43
C ASP A 153 -14.86 -42.09 33.67
N PRO A 154 -14.53 -42.46 34.95
CA PRO A 154 -13.48 -43.43 35.24
C PRO A 154 -13.96 -44.88 35.34
N SER A 155 -15.25 -45.20 35.11
CA SER A 155 -15.77 -46.55 35.34
C SER A 155 -16.75 -46.97 34.25
N GLU A 156 -16.27 -47.76 33.29
CA GLU A 156 -17.15 -48.66 32.54
C GLU A 156 -17.94 -49.49 33.56
N PRO A 157 -19.28 -49.44 33.56
CA PRO A 157 -20.06 -50.25 34.47
C PRO A 157 -19.73 -51.72 34.20
N THR A 158 -19.41 -52.45 35.27
CA THR A 158 -19.17 -53.89 35.14
C THR A 158 -20.45 -54.59 34.66
N ASP A 159 -20.32 -55.70 33.94
CA ASP A 159 -21.48 -56.48 33.44
C ASP A 159 -22.49 -56.81 34.57
N ALA A 160 -21.99 -56.99 35.80
CA ALA A 160 -22.82 -57.21 36.99
C ALA A 160 -23.66 -55.98 37.39
N GLU A 161 -23.10 -54.77 37.32
CA GLU A 161 -23.82 -53.53 37.64
C GLU A 161 -24.87 -53.18 36.57
N GLU A 162 -24.61 -53.52 35.30
CA GLU A 162 -25.58 -53.45 34.21
C GLU A 162 -26.77 -54.40 34.45
N GLU A 163 -26.50 -55.62 34.91
CA GLU A 163 -27.54 -56.61 35.19
C GLU A 163 -28.42 -56.20 36.38
N ASP A 164 -27.82 -55.73 37.48
CA ASP A 164 -28.53 -55.17 38.64
C ASP A 164 -29.43 -53.98 38.24
N LYS A 165 -28.94 -53.06 37.41
CA LYS A 165 -29.74 -51.93 36.89
C LYS A 165 -30.95 -52.43 36.08
N ARG A 166 -30.79 -53.47 35.26
CA ARG A 166 -31.89 -54.07 34.47
C ARG A 166 -32.90 -54.79 35.35
N GLU A 167 -32.47 -55.40 36.45
CA GLU A 167 -33.37 -56.03 37.43
C GLU A 167 -34.18 -54.98 38.20
N VAL A 168 -33.53 -53.92 38.70
CA VAL A 168 -34.21 -52.78 39.36
C VAL A 168 -35.25 -52.14 38.42
N SER A 169 -34.88 -51.94 37.15
CA SER A 169 -35.79 -51.39 36.13
C SER A 169 -37.00 -52.29 35.88
N ARG A 170 -36.79 -53.61 35.79
CA ARG A 170 -37.88 -54.60 35.61
C ARG A 170 -38.80 -54.66 36.83
N ALA A 171 -38.24 -54.64 38.03
CA ALA A 171 -39.00 -54.67 39.28
C ALA A 171 -39.86 -53.41 39.45
N ALA A 172 -39.31 -52.23 39.16
CA ALA A 172 -40.03 -50.96 39.22
C ALA A 172 -41.19 -50.91 38.22
N LEU A 173 -40.98 -51.35 36.98
CA LEU A 173 -42.05 -51.42 35.97
C LEU A 173 -43.17 -52.38 36.38
N ALA A 174 -42.83 -53.51 37.01
CA ALA A 174 -43.82 -54.47 37.51
C ALA A 174 -44.63 -53.89 38.69
N ALA A 175 -44.00 -53.15 39.60
CA ALA A 175 -44.68 -52.46 40.69
C ALA A 175 -45.62 -51.36 40.17
N PHE A 176 -45.19 -50.59 39.16
CA PHE A 176 -46.04 -49.58 38.53
C PHE A 176 -47.30 -50.19 37.88
N LYS A 177 -47.15 -51.31 37.16
CA LYS A 177 -48.29 -52.01 36.54
C LYS A 177 -49.31 -52.53 37.54
N ARG A 178 -48.88 -52.83 38.78
CA ARG A 178 -49.77 -53.24 39.88
C ARG A 178 -50.42 -52.05 40.61
N GLY A 179 -49.97 -50.82 40.33
CA GLY A 179 -50.38 -49.61 41.05
C GLY A 179 -49.68 -49.42 42.39
N ASP A 180 -48.62 -50.18 42.68
CA ASP A 180 -47.89 -50.14 43.95
C ASP A 180 -47.01 -48.89 44.08
N ILE A 181 -46.66 -48.25 42.95
CA ILE A 181 -45.88 -47.01 42.89
C ILE A 181 -46.51 -46.02 41.91
N THR A 182 -46.31 -44.72 42.17
CA THR A 182 -46.78 -43.64 41.29
C THR A 182 -45.88 -43.49 40.06
N VAL A 183 -46.37 -42.75 39.05
CA VAL A 183 -45.56 -42.39 37.86
C VAL A 183 -44.31 -41.62 38.27
N ASP A 184 -44.41 -40.68 39.22
CA ASP A 184 -43.27 -39.89 39.70
C ASP A 184 -42.21 -40.77 40.40
N ALA A 185 -42.64 -41.78 41.15
CA ALA A 185 -41.75 -42.74 41.79
C ALA A 185 -41.05 -43.64 40.75
N LEU A 186 -41.76 -44.06 39.69
CA LEU A 186 -41.17 -44.78 38.58
C LEU A 186 -40.13 -43.92 37.85
N GLU A 187 -40.43 -42.64 37.60
CA GLU A 187 -39.51 -41.69 36.96
C GLU A 187 -38.25 -41.48 37.82
N SER A 188 -38.40 -41.38 39.14
CA SER A 188 -37.28 -41.25 40.07
C SER A 188 -36.37 -42.49 40.08
N VAL A 189 -36.94 -43.70 40.02
CA VAL A 189 -36.16 -44.95 39.91
C VAL A 189 -35.41 -45.02 38.59
N PHE A 190 -36.04 -44.62 37.46
CA PHE A 190 -35.35 -44.59 36.18
C PHE A 190 -34.23 -43.54 36.15
N LYS A 191 -34.42 -42.35 36.75
CA LYS A 191 -33.35 -41.34 36.90
C LYS A 191 -32.18 -41.86 37.73
N GLY A 192 -32.45 -42.59 38.82
CA GLY A 192 -31.42 -43.22 39.64
C GLY A 192 -30.73 -44.41 38.97
N ALA A 193 -31.48 -45.23 38.23
CA ALA A 193 -30.97 -46.44 37.56
C ALA A 193 -30.18 -46.14 36.27
N SER A 194 -30.51 -45.07 35.55
CA SER A 194 -29.76 -44.65 34.36
C SER A 194 -28.43 -43.97 34.70
N GLY A 195 -28.06 -43.86 35.99
CA GLY A 195 -26.88 -43.12 36.42
C GLY A 195 -26.94 -41.65 35.98
N TRP A 196 -28.15 -41.07 35.92
CA TRP A 196 -28.35 -39.71 35.42
C TRP A 196 -27.82 -38.73 36.46
N ASP A 197 -26.54 -38.41 36.34
CA ASP A 197 -25.85 -37.49 37.22
C ASP A 197 -26.05 -36.06 36.71
N GLN A 198 -26.58 -35.19 37.58
CA GLN A 198 -26.76 -33.78 37.29
C GLN A 198 -25.43 -33.11 36.89
N LEU A 199 -24.30 -33.64 37.36
CA LEU A 199 -22.97 -33.21 36.96
C LEU A 199 -22.68 -33.49 35.49
N HIS A 200 -23.08 -34.65 34.96
CA HIS A 200 -22.91 -35.02 33.56
C HIS A 200 -23.74 -34.13 32.63
N GLU A 201 -24.97 -33.78 33.02
CA GLU A 201 -25.80 -32.86 32.24
C GLU A 201 -25.19 -31.44 32.22
N LEU A 202 -24.66 -30.96 33.34
CA LEU A 202 -23.98 -29.67 33.40
C LEU A 202 -22.71 -29.65 32.55
N GLN A 203 -21.93 -30.73 32.56
CA GLN A 203 -20.75 -30.87 31.70
C GLN A 203 -21.10 -30.91 30.22
N ALA A 204 -22.14 -31.67 29.83
CA ALA A 204 -22.63 -31.71 28.45
C ALA A 204 -23.09 -30.33 27.97
N ARG A 205 -23.79 -29.56 28.83
CA ARG A 205 -24.19 -28.18 28.53
C ARG A 205 -22.98 -27.26 28.37
N GLU A 206 -21.97 -27.37 29.24
CA GLU A 206 -20.74 -26.58 29.14
C GLU A 206 -19.98 -26.88 27.85
N ILE A 207 -19.85 -28.16 27.47
CA ILE A 207 -19.22 -28.57 26.20
C ILE A 207 -19.95 -27.95 25.01
N GLU A 208 -21.28 -28.00 24.98
CA GLU A 208 -22.07 -27.42 23.88
C GLU A 208 -21.92 -25.89 23.81
N LEU A 209 -21.90 -25.21 24.97
CA LEU A 209 -21.62 -23.77 25.03
C LEU A 209 -20.24 -23.45 24.48
N ARG A 210 -19.19 -24.19 24.87
CA ARG A 210 -17.82 -24.00 24.38
C ARG A 210 -17.70 -24.28 22.89
N ARG A 211 -18.35 -25.33 22.38
CA ARG A 211 -18.40 -25.66 20.96
C ARG A 211 -19.07 -24.55 20.14
N SER A 212 -20.16 -23.98 20.66
CA SER A 212 -20.85 -22.87 20.01
C SER A 212 -19.97 -21.60 19.96
N ALA A 213 -19.22 -21.33 21.03
CA ALA A 213 -18.28 -20.22 21.13
C ALA A 213 -17.09 -20.38 20.17
N GLU A 214 -16.49 -21.58 20.12
CA GLU A 214 -15.43 -21.93 19.17
C GLU A 214 -15.92 -21.76 17.72
N SER A 215 -17.09 -22.30 17.39
CA SER A 215 -17.68 -22.18 16.05
C SER A 215 -17.95 -20.72 15.66
N ARG A 216 -18.38 -19.88 16.60
CA ARG A 216 -18.55 -18.44 16.37
C ARG A 216 -17.21 -17.75 16.15
N ALA A 217 -16.21 -18.02 16.99
CA ALA A 217 -14.88 -17.46 16.87
C ALA A 217 -14.22 -17.84 15.54
N ARG A 218 -14.43 -19.09 15.08
CA ARG A 218 -13.95 -19.56 13.79
C ARG A 218 -14.53 -18.76 12.62
N ARG A 219 -15.85 -18.54 12.62
CA ARG A 219 -16.51 -17.72 11.59
C ARG A 219 -16.00 -16.28 11.57
N LEU A 220 -15.75 -15.70 12.75
CA LEU A 220 -15.18 -14.36 12.85
C LEU A 220 -13.75 -14.30 12.31
N TYR A 221 -12.92 -15.30 12.61
CA TYR A 221 -11.58 -15.43 12.05
C TYR A 221 -11.61 -15.56 10.53
N ASP A 222 -12.45 -16.44 9.98
CA ASP A 222 -12.55 -16.65 8.54
C ASP A 222 -13.02 -15.37 7.82
N ALA A 223 -13.96 -14.63 8.41
CA ALA A 223 -14.41 -13.33 7.92
C ALA A 223 -13.29 -12.27 7.97
N ALA A 224 -12.55 -12.17 9.07
CA ALA A 224 -11.43 -11.24 9.20
C ALA A 224 -10.29 -11.57 8.22
N ALA A 225 -9.98 -12.85 8.02
CA ALA A 225 -8.99 -13.30 7.03
C ALA A 225 -9.43 -12.99 5.59
N ALA A 226 -10.73 -13.11 5.28
CA ALA A 226 -11.24 -12.68 3.98
C ALA A 226 -11.12 -11.15 3.79
N ALA A 227 -11.49 -10.37 4.80
CA ALA A 227 -11.39 -8.91 4.77
C ALA A 227 -9.93 -8.44 4.58
N GLU A 228 -8.98 -9.04 5.30
CA GLU A 228 -7.55 -8.77 5.12
C GLU A 228 -7.10 -9.05 3.69
N ARG A 229 -7.39 -10.24 3.13
CA ARG A 229 -7.03 -10.56 1.74
C ARG A 229 -7.59 -9.54 0.75
N THR A 230 -8.81 -9.05 0.96
CA THR A 230 -9.39 -8.01 0.10
C THR A 230 -8.71 -6.66 0.27
N ALA A 231 -8.35 -6.28 1.50
CA ALA A 231 -7.69 -5.01 1.79
C ALA A 231 -6.25 -4.97 1.24
N VAL A 232 -5.50 -6.07 1.37
CA VAL A 232 -4.15 -6.21 0.78
C VAL A 232 -4.21 -6.07 -0.74
N LYS A 233 -5.12 -6.80 -1.41
CA LYS A 233 -5.31 -6.68 -2.86
C LYS A 233 -5.70 -5.26 -3.27
N ALA A 234 -6.55 -4.59 -2.52
CA ALA A 234 -6.93 -3.21 -2.80
C ALA A 234 -5.73 -2.25 -2.66
N ALA A 235 -4.85 -2.47 -1.68
CA ALA A 235 -3.62 -1.71 -1.54
C ALA A 235 -2.66 -1.95 -2.72
N ASP A 236 -2.49 -3.19 -3.18
CA ASP A 236 -1.66 -3.51 -4.34
C ASP A 236 -2.19 -2.85 -5.62
N VAL A 237 -3.50 -2.92 -5.85
CA VAL A 237 -4.16 -2.24 -6.99
C VAL A 237 -3.96 -0.73 -6.92
N ALA A 238 -4.08 -0.12 -5.73
CA ALA A 238 -3.85 1.31 -5.56
C ALA A 238 -2.40 1.69 -5.90
N VAL A 239 -1.41 0.88 -5.51
CA VAL A 239 0.02 1.13 -5.83
C VAL A 239 0.25 1.10 -7.34
N VAL A 240 -0.29 0.09 -8.03
CA VAL A 240 -0.17 -0.03 -9.49
C VAL A 240 -0.88 1.14 -10.19
N ALA A 241 -2.08 1.51 -9.75
CA ALA A 241 -2.83 2.63 -10.32
C ALA A 241 -2.10 3.97 -10.11
N ALA A 242 -1.55 4.21 -8.92
CA ALA A 242 -0.77 5.41 -8.63
C ALA A 242 0.51 5.48 -9.48
N HIS A 243 1.18 4.34 -9.72
CA HIS A 243 2.34 4.29 -10.59
C HIS A 243 1.98 4.60 -12.05
N ALA A 244 0.93 3.95 -12.58
CA ALA A 244 0.45 4.19 -13.94
C ALA A 244 0.06 5.67 -14.16
N LEU A 245 -0.66 6.28 -13.20
CA LEU A 245 -1.01 7.71 -13.27
C LEU A 245 0.20 8.63 -13.17
N ALA A 246 1.24 8.24 -12.42
CA ALA A 246 2.48 9.01 -12.35
C ALA A 246 3.26 8.95 -13.67
N GLU A 247 3.30 7.79 -14.33
CA GLU A 247 3.89 7.63 -15.66
C GLU A 247 3.12 8.43 -16.72
N GLU A 248 1.78 8.37 -16.71
CA GLU A 248 0.93 9.15 -17.61
C GLU A 248 1.13 10.66 -17.38
N ALA A 249 1.14 11.11 -16.12
CA ALA A 249 1.40 12.50 -15.80
C ALA A 249 2.79 12.97 -16.26
N ALA A 250 3.80 12.10 -16.19
CA ALA A 250 5.14 12.39 -16.71
C ALA A 250 5.15 12.49 -18.24
N GLY A 251 4.48 11.57 -18.94
CA GLY A 251 4.35 11.60 -20.40
C GLY A 251 3.65 12.87 -20.91
N VAL A 252 2.50 13.21 -20.33
CA VAL A 252 1.75 14.43 -20.70
C VAL A 252 2.56 15.70 -20.38
N ALA A 253 3.34 15.70 -19.28
CA ALA A 253 4.22 16.82 -18.96
C ALA A 253 5.40 16.95 -19.94
N GLU A 254 5.96 15.84 -20.43
CA GLU A 254 7.00 15.82 -21.46
C GLU A 254 6.46 16.37 -22.78
N GLU A 255 5.29 15.90 -23.24
CA GLU A 255 4.62 16.41 -24.45
C GLU A 255 4.33 17.92 -24.35
N ALA A 256 3.81 18.38 -23.21
CA ALA A 256 3.57 19.80 -22.98
C ALA A 256 4.87 20.64 -22.98
N ALA A 257 5.97 20.08 -22.46
CA ALA A 257 7.28 20.72 -22.46
C ALA A 257 7.90 20.78 -23.86
N GLU A 258 7.78 19.70 -24.65
CA GLU A 258 8.21 19.68 -26.04
C GLU A 258 7.47 20.73 -26.86
N LEU A 259 6.14 20.78 -26.77
CA LEU A 259 5.35 21.76 -27.51
C LEU A 259 5.68 23.20 -27.08
N ARG A 260 5.95 23.43 -25.79
CA ARG A 260 6.43 24.74 -25.31
C ARG A 260 7.81 25.10 -25.89
N ASP A 261 8.77 24.16 -25.88
CA ASP A 261 10.10 24.36 -26.45
C ASP A 261 9.99 24.71 -27.96
N THR A 262 9.07 24.08 -28.71
CA THR A 262 8.80 24.45 -30.11
C THR A 262 8.27 25.87 -30.26
N LEU A 263 7.28 26.26 -29.46
CA LEU A 263 6.72 27.62 -29.49
C LEU A 263 7.75 28.70 -29.12
N ASP A 264 8.63 28.41 -28.15
CA ASP A 264 9.69 29.32 -27.73
C ASP A 264 10.78 29.45 -28.82
N ALA A 265 11.13 28.36 -29.51
CA ALA A 265 12.00 28.39 -30.68
C ALA A 265 11.41 29.22 -31.83
N ALA A 266 10.13 29.00 -32.16
CA ALA A 266 9.39 29.78 -33.17
C ALA A 266 9.36 31.28 -32.83
N ARG A 267 9.21 31.61 -31.55
CA ARG A 267 9.21 33.00 -31.08
C ARG A 267 10.59 33.63 -31.27
N GLN A 268 11.66 32.91 -30.95
CA GLN A 268 13.02 33.41 -31.04
C GLN A 268 13.46 33.61 -32.50
N SER A 269 13.12 32.69 -33.41
CA SER A 269 13.41 32.83 -34.85
C SER A 269 12.70 34.05 -35.45
N ALA A 270 11.44 34.30 -35.08
CA ALA A 270 10.69 35.49 -35.50
C ALA A 270 11.34 36.81 -35.03
N ILE A 271 11.85 36.84 -33.79
CA ILE A 271 12.59 38.01 -33.26
C ILE A 271 13.87 38.25 -34.08
N VAL A 272 14.66 37.21 -34.34
CA VAL A 272 15.90 37.31 -35.13
C VAL A 272 15.61 37.79 -36.56
N ALA A 273 14.61 37.21 -37.24
CA ALA A 273 14.20 37.62 -38.58
C ALA A 273 13.77 39.09 -38.65
N SER A 274 12.98 39.55 -37.68
CA SER A 274 12.55 40.96 -37.59
C SER A 274 13.75 41.91 -37.38
N THR A 275 14.76 41.48 -36.63
CA THR A 275 15.97 42.26 -36.34
C THR A 275 16.86 42.39 -37.58
N ILE A 276 17.03 41.30 -38.34
CA ILE A 276 17.78 41.29 -39.61
C ILE A 276 17.10 42.17 -40.66
N SER A 277 15.78 42.06 -40.81
CA SER A 277 15.00 42.89 -41.74
C SER A 277 15.11 44.38 -41.39
N ARG A 278 15.06 44.74 -40.09
CA ARG A 278 15.21 46.13 -39.62
C ARG A 278 16.61 46.70 -39.88
N LYS A 279 17.67 45.89 -39.77
CA LYS A 279 19.06 46.29 -40.08
C LYS A 279 19.26 46.52 -41.58
N LYS A 280 18.66 45.69 -42.44
CA LYS A 280 18.72 45.84 -43.90
C LYS A 280 17.98 47.09 -44.41
N ARG A 281 16.96 47.55 -43.68
CA ARG A 281 16.23 48.80 -43.97
C ARG A 281 16.94 50.07 -43.49
N ARG A 282 17.95 49.95 -42.62
CA ARG A 282 18.85 51.06 -42.22
C ARG A 282 20.08 51.11 -43.14
N VAL A 283 19.88 51.07 -44.45
CA VAL A 283 20.83 51.69 -45.38
C VAL A 283 20.51 53.18 -45.36
N PRO A 284 21.50 54.08 -45.15
CA PRO A 284 21.23 55.50 -45.03
C PRO A 284 20.74 56.03 -46.37
N GLN A 285 19.43 56.28 -46.50
CA GLN A 285 18.90 57.34 -47.37
C GLN A 285 19.25 58.73 -46.81
N GLN A 286 20.43 58.90 -46.20
CA GLN A 286 21.03 60.22 -45.97
C GLN A 286 21.79 60.63 -47.24
N ARG A 287 21.08 60.78 -48.34
CA ARG A 287 21.52 61.70 -49.40
C ARG A 287 20.35 62.06 -50.30
N ALA A 288 19.54 63.01 -49.82
CA ALA A 288 19.25 64.23 -50.56
C ALA A 288 18.02 64.93 -49.97
N LYS A 289 18.21 66.22 -49.65
CA LYS A 289 17.23 67.32 -49.76
C LYS A 289 16.06 67.26 -48.77
N ASN A 290 15.58 68.33 -48.18
CA ASN A 290 15.97 69.73 -48.06
C ASN A 290 14.94 70.30 -47.07
N THR A 291 15.32 71.35 -46.35
CA THR A 291 14.50 72.50 -45.95
C THR A 291 12.98 72.42 -46.20
N ARG A 292 12.17 72.69 -45.16
CA ARG A 292 11.31 73.89 -45.05
C ARG A 292 10.15 73.73 -44.05
N ALA A 293 9.90 74.82 -43.32
CA ALA A 293 8.67 75.23 -42.63
C ALA A 293 8.29 74.46 -41.34
N VAL A 294 8.40 75.08 -40.16
CA VAL A 294 7.50 76.12 -39.59
C VAL A 294 6.20 75.50 -39.05
N GLU A 295 6.25 75.25 -37.74
CA GLU A 295 5.32 75.80 -36.72
C GLU A 295 3.80 75.65 -36.92
N THR A 296 3.16 74.97 -35.96
CA THR A 296 1.98 75.40 -35.15
C THR A 296 1.41 74.15 -34.45
N SER A 297 1.58 74.01 -33.14
CA SER A 297 0.66 74.50 -32.10
C SER A 297 -0.76 73.94 -32.21
N ARG A 298 -1.14 73.01 -31.31
CA ARG A 298 -2.44 72.96 -30.59
C ARG A 298 -2.57 71.71 -29.67
N PRO A 299 -3.51 71.71 -28.70
CA PRO A 299 -3.20 71.42 -27.31
C PRO A 299 -3.93 70.18 -26.74
N GLY A 300 -3.49 69.80 -25.54
CA GLY A 300 -4.28 69.25 -24.42
C GLY A 300 -5.42 68.28 -24.73
N LEU A 301 -5.20 67.00 -24.38
CA LEU A 301 -6.28 66.10 -24.02
C LEU A 301 -6.09 65.67 -22.56
N ASP A 302 -6.95 66.20 -21.70
CA ASP A 302 -7.20 65.71 -20.34
C ASP A 302 -7.72 64.27 -20.42
N ILE A 303 -7.01 63.35 -19.76
CA ILE A 303 -7.50 61.99 -19.52
C ILE A 303 -8.02 61.97 -18.09
N THR A 304 -9.34 62.12 -17.96
CA THR A 304 -10.07 61.86 -16.73
C THR A 304 -9.96 60.37 -16.39
N VAL A 305 -9.21 60.06 -15.35
CA VAL A 305 -9.14 58.73 -14.73
C VAL A 305 -10.41 58.54 -13.91
N THR A 306 -11.32 57.69 -14.38
CA THR A 306 -12.43 57.17 -13.56
C THR A 306 -11.89 56.13 -12.57
N PRO A 307 -12.19 56.24 -11.27
CA PRO A 307 -11.82 55.21 -10.30
C PRO A 307 -12.60 53.92 -10.59
N VAL A 308 -11.86 52.83 -10.76
CA VAL A 308 -12.39 51.47 -10.88
C VAL A 308 -12.91 51.02 -9.51
N ASP A 309 -14.16 50.56 -9.52
CA ASP A 309 -14.94 50.01 -8.42
C ASP A 309 -14.14 49.05 -7.52
N ALA A 310 -14.10 49.40 -6.23
CA ALA A 310 -13.54 48.58 -5.16
C ALA A 310 -14.54 47.55 -4.59
N ASP A 311 -15.70 47.34 -5.22
CA ASP A 311 -16.82 46.60 -4.61
C ASP A 311 -16.85 45.09 -4.94
N ARG A 312 -15.82 44.56 -5.62
CA ARG A 312 -15.81 43.17 -6.10
C ARG A 312 -15.18 42.15 -5.13
N THR A 313 -14.85 42.53 -3.91
CA THR A 313 -14.17 41.64 -2.94
C THR A 313 -15.09 41.12 -1.83
N GLN A 314 -16.34 41.57 -1.72
CA GLN A 314 -17.27 41.06 -0.69
C GLN A 314 -17.99 39.75 -1.07
N ASP A 315 -18.05 39.38 -2.34
CA ASP A 315 -18.87 38.23 -2.78
C ASP A 315 -18.20 36.85 -2.58
N ILE A 316 -16.88 36.81 -2.32
CA ILE A 316 -16.16 35.52 -2.16
C ILE A 316 -16.32 34.95 -0.75
N ARG A 317 -16.58 35.79 0.27
CA ARG A 317 -16.82 35.30 1.65
C ARG A 317 -18.17 34.63 1.83
N ALA A 318 -19.21 35.07 1.12
CA ALA A 318 -20.55 34.48 1.20
C ALA A 318 -20.62 33.05 0.63
N VAL A 319 -19.75 32.71 -0.32
CA VAL A 319 -19.72 31.38 -0.94
C VAL A 319 -19.05 30.33 -0.02
N LEU A 320 -18.12 30.74 0.85
CA LEU A 320 -17.43 29.83 1.77
C LEU A 320 -18.28 29.41 2.98
N ASP A 321 -19.25 30.23 3.39
CA ASP A 321 -20.16 29.91 4.51
C ASP A 321 -21.37 29.05 4.10
N SER A 322 -21.58 28.81 2.80
CA SER A 322 -22.69 28.00 2.27
C SER A 322 -22.40 26.50 2.12
N ILE A 323 -21.24 26.00 2.57
CA ILE A 323 -20.91 24.57 2.49
C ILE A 323 -21.56 23.84 3.68
N PRO A 324 -22.58 22.98 3.44
CA PRO A 324 -23.31 22.33 4.51
C PRO A 324 -22.43 21.33 5.27
N ALA A 325 -22.36 21.50 6.60
CA ALA A 325 -21.60 20.68 7.54
C ALA A 325 -22.18 19.27 7.80
N ASN A 326 -22.77 18.63 6.79
CA ASN A 326 -23.64 17.47 6.97
C ASN A 326 -23.01 16.13 6.54
N SER A 327 -21.71 15.92 6.77
CA SER A 327 -21.02 14.65 6.47
C SER A 327 -20.35 13.97 7.68
N LYS A 328 -20.60 14.43 8.92
CA LYS A 328 -19.92 13.89 10.11
C LYS A 328 -20.70 12.85 10.92
N THR A 329 -21.91 12.43 10.53
CA THR A 329 -22.79 11.66 11.43
C THR A 329 -23.01 10.18 11.08
N SER A 330 -22.34 9.59 10.08
CA SER A 330 -22.63 8.21 9.68
C SER A 330 -21.62 7.14 10.16
N LEU A 331 -20.90 7.37 11.26
CA LEU A 331 -19.85 6.43 11.74
C LEU A 331 -20.04 5.90 13.17
N THR A 332 -21.21 6.10 13.79
CA THR A 332 -21.48 5.62 15.17
C THR A 332 -22.73 4.76 15.29
N GLU A 333 -22.99 3.90 14.31
CA GLU A 333 -24.07 2.90 14.42
C GLU A 333 -23.63 1.56 13.81
N ALA A 334 -22.56 1.00 14.38
CA ALA A 334 -22.18 -0.40 14.21
C ALA A 334 -21.17 -0.77 15.32
N ALA A 335 -21.63 -0.78 16.57
CA ALA A 335 -20.95 -1.41 17.71
C ALA A 335 -22.01 -2.00 18.64
#